data_AF-A0AAV7AUA1-F1
#
_entry.id   AF-A0AAV7AUA1-F1
#
_cell.length_a   1.000
_cell.length_b   1.000
_cell.length_c   1.000
_cell.angle_alpha   90.00
_cell.angle_beta   90.00
_cell.angle_gamma   90.00
#
_symmetry.space_group_name_H-M   'P 1'
#
loop_
_entity.id
_entity.type
_entity.pdbx_description
1 polymer ?
#
loop_
_entity_poly.entity_id
_entity_poly.type
_entity_poly.pdbx_seq_one_letter_code
_entity_poly.pdbx_strand_id
1 'polypeptide(L)'
;MQTDSYVIQVNGSPVHPKVLDVHVNIQRQNSIEKIKNRKPRWAVRASEMSKKTFNPIRAIVDSMKAKPHPDKPMIALSIGDPTVFGNLPTDDEVVRAMKDAIDSQKYNGYAPSIGYQSSREVIAKYYTCPEAPLEAKDVILTSGCSQAIELALAVLANPGQNILVPRPGFSLYKTLALSLGVEVKLYNLNPEKSWEIDLKHMESLVDDKTACIIINNPSNPCGSVFSKKHLQKILAVASRQCVPILADEIYGDMVFEYGAFQALAPLSTNVPILSCGGLAKRWLVPGWRMGWILVHDRKDIFGKEIREGLVRLSQRILGPCTIVQGALDHIMKRTPQHFYENTINFIKVRLHQHKDLH
;
A
#
# COMPACT_ATOMS: atom_id res chain seq x y z
N MET A 1 -47.46 23.77 29.02
CA MET A 1 -47.85 24.41 27.74
C MET A 1 -46.66 24.23 26.80
N GLN A 2 -46.58 23.11 26.10
CA GLN A 2 -47.19 22.79 24.81
C GLN A 2 -46.03 22.68 23.80
N THR A 3 -45.61 21.44 23.58
CA THR A 3 -44.79 20.95 22.47
C THR A 3 -45.64 20.93 21.21
N ASP A 4 -45.13 21.42 20.08
CA ASP A 4 -45.70 21.13 18.77
C ASP A 4 -44.76 20.27 17.93
N SER A 5 -45.28 19.08 17.62
CA SER A 5 -44.75 18.04 16.76
C SER A 5 -45.42 18.11 15.39
N TYR A 6 -44.65 17.97 14.31
CA TYR A 6 -45.22 17.67 12.99
C TYR A 6 -45.20 16.16 12.73
N VAL A 7 -46.39 15.63 12.42
CA VAL A 7 -46.70 14.24 12.09
C VAL A 7 -46.65 14.05 10.57
N ILE A 8 -45.93 13.04 10.09
CA ILE A 8 -46.15 12.46 8.76
C ILE A 8 -46.87 11.12 8.97
N GLN A 9 -48.14 11.06 8.53
CA GLN A 9 -48.94 9.84 8.52
C GLN A 9 -48.46 8.86 7.44
N VAL A 10 -48.32 7.59 7.81
CA VAL A 10 -48.39 6.47 6.87
C VAL A 10 -49.41 5.47 7.42
N ASN A 11 -50.44 5.20 6.61
CA ASN A 11 -51.63 4.40 6.95
C ASN A 11 -51.35 2.89 7.07
N GLY A 12 -51.91 2.26 8.12
CA GLY A 12 -52.42 0.86 8.26
C GLY A 12 -51.47 -0.33 8.03
N SER A 13 -51.43 -1.44 8.79
CA SER A 13 -52.28 -2.05 9.83
C SER A 13 -51.47 -3.16 10.57
N PRO A 14 -51.96 -3.76 11.69
CA PRO A 14 -51.15 -4.20 12.85
C PRO A 14 -50.99 -5.73 13.01
N VAL A 15 -50.00 -6.21 13.79
CA VAL A 15 -50.10 -7.27 14.85
C VAL A 15 -48.78 -7.33 15.67
N HIS A 16 -48.90 -7.36 17.01
CA HIS A 16 -47.85 -7.36 18.07
C HIS A 16 -46.81 -8.51 18.04
N PRO A 17 -45.69 -8.35 18.79
CA PRO A 17 -45.17 -9.45 19.60
C PRO A 17 -45.10 -9.11 21.10
N LYS A 18 -45.54 -10.08 21.92
CA LYS A 18 -45.45 -10.11 23.38
C LYS A 18 -43.99 -10.19 23.87
N VAL A 19 -43.73 -9.51 24.98
CA VAL A 19 -42.53 -9.62 25.81
C VAL A 19 -42.41 -11.04 26.36
N LEU A 20 -41.20 -11.61 26.32
CA LEU A 20 -40.85 -12.87 26.99
C LEU A 20 -39.61 -12.61 27.86
N ASP A 21 -39.84 -12.67 29.17
CA ASP A 21 -38.79 -12.65 30.20
C ASP A 21 -37.85 -13.84 30.06
N VAL A 22 -36.54 -13.59 30.09
CA VAL A 22 -35.50 -14.61 30.05
C VAL A 22 -34.97 -14.84 31.46
N HIS A 23 -35.39 -15.94 32.09
CA HIS A 23 -34.68 -16.53 33.21
C HIS A 23 -33.53 -17.40 32.68
N VAL A 24 -32.30 -17.04 33.02
CA VAL A 24 -31.09 -17.82 32.70
C VAL A 24 -30.91 -18.90 33.76
N ASN A 25 -31.07 -20.17 33.38
CA ASN A 25 -30.70 -21.30 34.24
C ASN A 25 -29.39 -21.92 33.73
N ILE A 26 -28.35 -21.85 34.56
CA ILE A 26 -27.01 -22.38 34.30
C ILE A 26 -27.00 -23.83 34.73
N GLN A 27 -27.10 -24.76 33.78
CA GLN A 27 -26.66 -26.16 33.93
C GLN A 27 -26.50 -26.78 32.52
N ARG A 28 -25.27 -26.82 32.00
CA ARG A 28 -24.94 -27.61 30.80
C ARG A 28 -24.37 -28.94 31.24
N GLN A 29 -25.25 -29.94 31.37
CA GLN A 29 -24.88 -31.34 31.24
C GLN A 29 -24.74 -31.68 29.75
N ASN A 30 -23.72 -32.48 29.45
CA ASN A 30 -23.46 -33.04 28.13
C ASN A 30 -24.64 -33.92 27.68
N SER A 31 -25.46 -33.42 26.76
CA SER A 31 -26.41 -34.23 25.99
C SER A 31 -26.04 -34.16 24.52
N ILE A 32 -25.50 -35.26 23.98
CA ILE A 32 -25.41 -35.50 22.54
C ILE A 32 -26.85 -35.69 22.05
N GLU A 33 -27.53 -34.60 21.71
CA GLU A 33 -28.81 -34.67 21.01
C GLU A 33 -28.57 -35.20 19.60
N LYS A 34 -29.24 -36.32 19.29
CA LYS A 34 -29.35 -36.90 17.96
C LYS A 34 -29.71 -35.81 16.95
N ILE A 35 -28.80 -35.52 16.02
CA ILE A 35 -29.03 -34.63 14.89
C ILE A 35 -30.17 -35.23 14.05
N LYS A 36 -31.38 -34.69 14.24
CA LYS A 36 -32.55 -34.98 13.42
C LYS A 36 -32.22 -34.72 11.95
N ASN A 37 -32.64 -35.64 11.09
CA ASN A 37 -32.65 -35.57 9.61
C ASN A 37 -33.10 -34.19 9.09
N ARG A 38 -32.20 -33.21 9.05
CA ARG A 38 -32.39 -31.98 8.30
C ARG A 38 -32.01 -32.29 6.87
N LYS A 39 -32.96 -32.15 5.94
CA LYS A 39 -32.65 -32.17 4.51
C LYS A 39 -31.47 -31.21 4.27
N PRO A 40 -30.43 -31.63 3.52
CA PRO A 40 -29.32 -30.74 3.22
C PRO A 40 -29.87 -29.46 2.57
N ARG A 41 -29.51 -28.31 3.13
CA ARG A 41 -29.86 -26.99 2.60
C ARG A 41 -28.59 -26.29 2.15
N TRP A 42 -28.67 -25.56 1.04
CA TRP A 42 -27.59 -24.68 0.63
C TRP A 42 -27.29 -23.66 1.74
N ALA A 43 -26.03 -23.61 2.14
CA ALA A 43 -25.52 -22.67 3.14
C ALA A 43 -24.16 -22.11 2.68
N VAL A 44 -24.06 -21.76 1.39
CA VAL A 44 -22.87 -21.14 0.81
C VAL A 44 -22.66 -19.78 1.46
N ARG A 45 -21.46 -19.52 1.97
CA ARG A 45 -21.09 -18.28 2.67
C ARG A 45 -19.76 -17.75 2.15
N ALA A 46 -19.63 -16.44 2.04
CA ALA A 46 -18.35 -15.79 1.78
C ALA A 46 -17.34 -16.11 2.90
N SER A 47 -16.06 -16.15 2.55
CA SER A 47 -14.96 -16.37 3.51
C SER A 47 -14.81 -15.19 4.47
N GLU A 48 -14.21 -15.45 5.63
CA GLU A 48 -13.96 -14.40 6.62
C GLU A 48 -12.97 -13.35 6.13
N MET A 49 -11.93 -13.74 5.38
CA MET A 49 -11.01 -12.81 4.72
C MET A 49 -11.77 -11.84 3.80
N SER A 50 -12.64 -12.36 2.93
CA SER A 50 -13.43 -11.53 2.00
C SER A 50 -14.31 -10.52 2.74
N LYS A 51 -14.94 -10.92 3.86
CA LYS A 51 -15.77 -10.02 4.67
C LYS A 51 -14.96 -8.95 5.41
N LYS A 52 -13.71 -9.23 5.76
CA LYS A 52 -12.80 -8.30 6.45
C LYS A 52 -12.06 -7.37 5.50
N THR A 53 -11.98 -7.69 4.20
CA THR A 53 -11.36 -6.83 3.19
C THR A 53 -12.27 -5.63 2.87
N PHE A 54 -11.90 -4.45 3.38
CA PHE A 54 -12.64 -3.21 3.14
C PHE A 54 -11.70 -2.04 2.83
N ASN A 55 -11.87 -1.42 1.66
CA ASN A 55 -11.15 -0.21 1.28
C ASN A 55 -12.05 1.03 1.42
N PRO A 56 -11.82 1.91 2.42
CA PRO A 56 -12.69 3.05 2.68
C PRO A 56 -12.70 4.08 1.54
N ILE A 57 -11.59 4.26 0.83
CA ILE A 57 -11.51 5.24 -0.28
C ILE A 57 -12.37 4.77 -1.45
N ARG A 58 -12.30 3.48 -1.81
CA ARG A 58 -13.15 2.91 -2.87
C ARG A 58 -14.61 2.90 -2.48
N ALA A 59 -14.92 2.57 -1.23
CA ALA A 59 -16.28 2.70 -0.73
C ALA A 59 -16.82 4.13 -0.93
N ILE A 60 -16.03 5.17 -0.66
CA ILE A 60 -16.44 6.56 -0.92
C ILE A 60 -16.51 6.85 -2.43
N VAL A 61 -15.43 6.65 -3.19
CA VAL A 61 -15.34 7.03 -4.61
C VAL A 61 -16.37 6.28 -5.47
N ASP A 62 -16.54 4.98 -5.25
CA ASP A 62 -17.41 4.14 -6.07
C ASP A 62 -18.89 4.23 -5.63
N SER A 63 -19.17 4.65 -4.39
CA SER A 63 -20.54 4.81 -3.87
C SER A 63 -21.02 6.25 -3.69
N MET A 64 -20.17 7.26 -3.95
CA MET A 64 -20.53 8.67 -3.86
C MET A 64 -21.61 8.99 -4.90
N LYS A 65 -22.87 8.96 -4.46
CA LYS A 65 -24.07 9.36 -5.21
C LYS A 65 -24.34 10.87 -5.14
N ALA A 66 -23.35 11.66 -4.70
CA ALA A 66 -23.52 13.11 -4.65
C ALA A 66 -23.71 13.60 -6.09
N LYS A 67 -24.94 14.03 -6.42
CA LYS A 67 -25.19 14.68 -7.70
C LYS A 67 -24.36 15.97 -7.69
N PRO A 68 -23.41 16.15 -8.62
CA PRO A 68 -22.73 17.43 -8.73
C PRO A 68 -23.77 18.52 -8.97
N HIS A 69 -23.44 19.75 -8.58
CA HIS A 69 -24.32 20.88 -8.83
C HIS A 69 -24.64 20.95 -10.34
N PRO A 70 -25.92 21.03 -10.75
CA PRO A 70 -26.32 20.85 -12.15
C PRO A 70 -25.64 21.85 -13.09
N ASP A 71 -25.41 23.08 -12.60
CA ASP A 71 -24.84 24.16 -13.41
C ASP A 71 -23.32 24.33 -13.27
N LYS A 72 -22.64 23.49 -12.47
CA LYS A 72 -21.18 23.58 -12.30
C LYS A 72 -20.51 22.30 -12.77
N PRO A 73 -19.51 22.39 -13.68
CA PRO A 73 -18.77 21.21 -14.08
C PRO A 73 -18.06 20.60 -12.86
N MET A 74 -18.13 19.28 -12.75
CA MET A 74 -17.43 18.55 -11.69
C MET A 74 -15.92 18.60 -11.91
N ILE A 75 -15.17 19.02 -10.90
CA ILE A 75 -13.71 18.98 -10.88
C ILE A 75 -13.28 17.94 -9.84
N ALA A 76 -12.82 16.77 -10.30
CA ALA A 76 -12.47 15.66 -9.43
C ALA A 76 -11.02 15.80 -8.92
N LEU A 77 -10.85 16.28 -7.68
CA LEU A 77 -9.55 16.39 -7.00
C LEU A 77 -9.23 15.20 -6.07
N SER A 78 -10.10 14.19 -6.02
CA SER A 78 -9.98 13.01 -5.14
C SER A 78 -9.34 11.79 -5.80
N ILE A 79 -9.09 11.83 -7.11
CA ILE A 79 -8.58 10.70 -7.88
C ILE A 79 -7.05 10.72 -7.87
N GLY A 80 -6.43 9.68 -7.31
CA GLY A 80 -4.96 9.57 -7.21
C GLY A 80 -4.26 8.97 -8.45
N ASP A 81 -4.94 8.91 -9.58
CA ASP A 81 -4.39 8.46 -10.86
C ASP A 81 -3.90 9.69 -11.67
N PRO A 82 -2.58 9.83 -11.90
CA PRO A 82 -2.02 10.99 -12.58
C PRO A 82 -2.44 11.07 -14.06
N THR A 83 -2.97 10.00 -14.65
CA THR A 83 -3.19 9.89 -16.10
C THR A 83 -4.59 10.32 -16.55
N VAL A 84 -5.53 10.50 -15.61
CA VAL A 84 -6.97 10.67 -15.88
C VAL A 84 -7.28 11.84 -16.82
N PHE A 85 -6.52 12.93 -16.72
CA PHE A 85 -6.75 14.13 -17.51
C PHE A 85 -5.80 14.28 -18.72
N GLY A 86 -4.97 13.26 -19.00
CA GLY A 86 -4.05 13.23 -20.15
C GLY A 86 -2.92 14.27 -20.13
N ASN A 87 -2.83 15.08 -19.09
CA ASN A 87 -1.84 16.15 -18.94
C ASN A 87 -0.49 15.69 -18.37
N LEU A 88 -0.41 14.42 -17.97
CA LEU A 88 0.81 13.75 -17.48
C LEU A 88 0.93 12.38 -18.18
N PRO A 89 1.22 12.35 -19.50
CA PRO A 89 1.54 11.11 -20.19
C PRO A 89 2.93 10.59 -19.77
N THR A 90 3.16 9.29 -19.95
CA THR A 90 4.50 8.71 -19.82
C THR A 90 5.40 9.12 -21.01
N ASP A 91 6.70 8.92 -20.88
CA ASP A 91 7.68 9.24 -21.92
C ASP A 91 7.61 8.26 -23.12
N ASP A 92 7.94 8.75 -24.31
CA ASP A 92 7.93 7.93 -25.52
C ASP A 92 8.94 6.77 -25.47
N GLU A 93 10.06 6.91 -24.75
CA GLU A 93 11.00 5.80 -24.53
C GLU A 93 10.37 4.68 -23.70
N VAL A 94 9.47 5.02 -22.76
CA VAL A 94 8.74 4.03 -21.94
C VAL A 94 7.74 3.27 -22.81
N VAL A 95 7.04 3.96 -23.71
CA VAL A 95 6.14 3.34 -24.68
C VAL A 95 6.91 2.48 -25.69
N ARG A 96 8.05 2.98 -26.19
CA ARG A 96 8.91 2.26 -27.14
C ARG A 96 9.46 0.98 -26.52
N ALA A 97 9.92 1.03 -25.27
CA ALA A 97 10.39 -0.15 -24.54
C ALA A 97 9.36 -1.29 -24.51
N MET A 98 8.08 -0.95 -24.32
CA MET A 98 7.00 -1.94 -24.36
C MET A 98 6.80 -2.53 -25.76
N LYS A 99 6.83 -1.69 -26.80
CA LYS A 99 6.73 -2.14 -28.20
C LYS A 99 7.90 -3.06 -28.56
N ASP A 100 9.12 -2.66 -28.24
CA ASP A 100 10.33 -3.45 -28.49
C ASP A 100 10.27 -4.80 -27.77
N ALA A 101 9.76 -4.84 -26.53
CA ALA A 101 9.56 -6.09 -25.79
C ALA A 101 8.54 -7.01 -26.47
N ILE A 102 7.42 -6.45 -26.98
CA ILE A 102 6.40 -7.19 -27.74
C ILE A 102 7.00 -7.69 -29.06
N ASP A 103 7.59 -6.80 -29.86
CA ASP A 103 8.14 -7.11 -31.19
C ASP A 103 9.24 -8.16 -31.12
N SER A 104 9.99 -8.21 -30.02
CA SER A 104 11.02 -9.23 -29.81
C SER A 104 10.47 -10.66 -29.71
N GLN A 105 9.21 -10.83 -29.31
CA GLN A 105 8.56 -12.12 -29.00
C GLN A 105 9.27 -12.95 -27.92
N LYS A 106 10.27 -12.40 -27.21
CA LYS A 106 11.07 -13.11 -26.20
C LYS A 106 10.37 -13.22 -24.83
N TYR A 107 9.38 -12.36 -24.58
CA TYR A 107 8.78 -12.19 -23.25
C TYR A 107 7.33 -12.65 -23.17
N ASN A 108 6.90 -13.54 -24.07
CA ASN A 108 5.52 -14.06 -24.11
C ASN A 108 5.28 -15.24 -23.16
N GLY A 109 6.34 -15.99 -22.82
CA GLY A 109 6.25 -17.18 -21.97
C GLY A 109 6.22 -16.88 -20.47
N TYR A 110 6.07 -17.91 -19.65
CA TYR A 110 6.14 -17.77 -18.19
C TYR A 110 7.54 -17.36 -17.72
N ALA A 111 7.57 -16.47 -16.73
CA ALA A 111 8.77 -16.13 -15.97
C ALA A 111 8.79 -16.89 -14.63
N PRO A 112 9.95 -16.97 -13.94
CA PRO A 112 9.96 -17.29 -12.51
C PRO A 112 9.00 -16.38 -11.75
N SER A 113 8.35 -16.87 -10.70
CA SER A 113 7.33 -16.11 -9.95
C SER A 113 7.86 -14.82 -9.32
N ILE A 114 9.16 -14.76 -9.04
CA ILE A 114 9.86 -13.57 -8.54
C ILE A 114 10.30 -12.60 -9.66
N GLY A 115 10.09 -12.96 -10.92
CA GLY A 115 10.50 -12.24 -12.11
C GLY A 115 11.78 -12.76 -12.76
N TYR A 116 11.97 -12.39 -14.03
CA TYR A 116 13.17 -12.74 -14.81
C TYR A 116 14.45 -12.28 -14.10
N GLN A 117 15.50 -13.10 -14.19
CA GLN A 117 16.81 -12.79 -13.64
C GLN A 117 17.34 -11.44 -14.18
N SER A 118 17.32 -11.25 -15.50
CA SER A 118 17.78 -10.01 -16.15
C SER A 118 16.99 -8.78 -15.69
N SER A 119 15.67 -8.90 -15.58
CA SER A 119 14.81 -7.81 -15.10
C SER A 119 15.10 -7.45 -13.64
N ARG A 120 15.37 -8.44 -12.77
CA ARG A 120 15.79 -8.21 -11.38
C ARG A 120 17.17 -7.56 -11.27
N GLU A 121 18.12 -7.96 -12.12
CA GLU A 121 19.45 -7.35 -12.20
C GLU A 121 19.38 -5.85 -12.57
N VAL A 122 18.49 -5.48 -13.49
CA VAL A 122 18.26 -4.08 -13.87
C VAL A 122 17.81 -3.25 -12.66
N ILE A 123 16.81 -3.76 -11.92
CA ILE A 123 16.29 -3.07 -10.73
C ILE A 123 17.36 -3.00 -9.64
N ALA A 124 18.06 -4.11 -9.36
CA ALA A 124 19.14 -4.13 -8.37
C ALA A 124 20.21 -3.09 -8.72
N LYS A 125 20.65 -3.04 -9.99
CA LYS A 125 21.64 -2.08 -10.48
C LYS A 125 21.16 -0.62 -10.38
N TYR A 126 19.87 -0.37 -10.58
CA TYR A 126 19.31 0.98 -10.49
C TYR A 126 19.31 1.52 -9.05
N TYR A 127 19.09 0.65 -8.06
CA TYR A 127 18.94 1.06 -6.65
C TYR A 127 20.13 0.74 -5.73
N THR A 128 21.12 -0.02 -6.20
CA THR A 128 22.30 -0.40 -5.40
C THR A 128 23.20 0.80 -5.12
N CYS A 129 23.66 0.92 -3.87
CA CYS A 129 24.71 1.85 -3.47
C CYS A 129 25.61 1.21 -2.39
N PRO A 130 26.82 1.74 -2.11
CA PRO A 130 27.72 1.16 -1.12
C PRO A 130 27.10 0.96 0.27
N GLU A 131 26.23 1.87 0.69
CA GLU A 131 25.57 1.83 1.98
C GLU A 131 24.41 0.82 2.01
N ALA A 132 23.76 0.56 0.88
CA ALA A 132 22.67 -0.39 0.72
C ALA A 132 22.87 -1.23 -0.55
N PRO A 133 23.83 -2.18 -0.53
CA PRO A 133 24.12 -3.00 -1.69
C PRO A 133 22.92 -3.88 -2.02
N LEU A 134 22.63 -4.01 -3.30
CA LEU A 134 21.60 -4.89 -3.84
C LEU A 134 22.16 -5.72 -4.99
N GLU A 135 21.80 -7.00 -4.97
CA GLU A 135 21.94 -7.92 -6.10
C GLU A 135 20.55 -8.38 -6.57
N ALA A 136 20.50 -9.08 -7.70
CA ALA A 136 19.23 -9.59 -8.23
C ALA A 136 18.47 -10.51 -7.25
N LYS A 137 19.18 -11.21 -6.35
CA LYS A 137 18.60 -12.08 -5.31
C LYS A 137 17.85 -11.29 -4.21
N ASP A 138 18.11 -9.99 -4.12
CA ASP A 138 17.49 -9.06 -3.18
C ASP A 138 16.25 -8.38 -3.79
N VAL A 139 15.89 -8.71 -5.02
CA VAL A 139 14.78 -8.11 -5.75
C VAL A 139 13.70 -9.14 -6.03
N ILE A 140 12.45 -8.77 -5.80
CA ILE A 140 11.28 -9.56 -6.22
C ILE A 140 10.35 -8.64 -7.00
N LEU A 141 10.08 -8.99 -8.26
CA LEU A 141 9.12 -8.26 -9.10
C LEU A 141 7.70 -8.65 -8.74
N THR A 142 6.79 -7.67 -8.72
CA THR A 142 5.42 -7.81 -8.24
C THR A 142 4.45 -7.03 -9.13
N SER A 143 3.16 -7.40 -9.07
CA SER A 143 2.02 -6.77 -9.76
C SER A 143 1.66 -5.40 -9.17
N GLY A 144 2.61 -4.48 -9.29
CA GLY A 144 2.60 -3.15 -8.69
C GLY A 144 2.95 -3.17 -7.19
N CYS A 145 3.24 -1.99 -6.65
CA CYS A 145 3.58 -1.80 -5.23
C CYS A 145 2.50 -2.35 -4.27
N SER A 146 1.23 -2.42 -4.71
CA SER A 146 0.15 -3.03 -3.94
C SER A 146 0.43 -4.50 -3.59
N GLN A 147 0.96 -5.29 -4.53
CA GLN A 147 1.34 -6.68 -4.25
C GLN A 147 2.66 -6.73 -3.48
N ALA A 148 3.61 -5.82 -3.71
CA ALA A 148 4.82 -5.72 -2.90
C ALA A 148 4.49 -5.59 -1.40
N ILE A 149 3.56 -4.69 -1.06
CA ILE A 149 3.07 -4.50 0.31
C ILE A 149 2.34 -5.75 0.83
N GLU A 150 1.49 -6.37 0.01
CA GLU A 150 0.76 -7.59 0.41
C GLU A 150 1.71 -8.74 0.77
N LEU A 151 2.70 -9.01 -0.08
CA LEU A 151 3.70 -10.05 0.15
C LEU A 151 4.60 -9.71 1.36
N ALA A 152 5.00 -8.45 1.52
CA ALA A 152 5.79 -8.00 2.65
C ALA A 152 5.04 -8.14 3.98
N LEU A 153 3.74 -7.80 4.02
CA LEU A 153 2.92 -8.01 5.22
C LEU A 153 2.68 -9.51 5.48
N ALA A 154 2.39 -10.28 4.44
CA ALA A 154 2.12 -11.72 4.57
C ALA A 154 3.36 -12.53 5.00
N VAL A 155 4.58 -12.08 4.69
CA VAL A 155 5.80 -12.75 5.17
C VAL A 155 6.19 -12.31 6.58
N LEU A 156 5.87 -11.09 6.99
CA LEU A 156 6.30 -10.53 8.29
C LEU A 156 5.31 -10.78 9.43
N ALA A 157 4.01 -10.94 9.14
CA ALA A 157 2.97 -10.95 10.16
C ALA A 157 1.98 -12.12 10.01
N ASN A 158 1.65 -12.75 11.13
CA ASN A 158 0.61 -13.75 11.27
C ASN A 158 -0.70 -13.14 11.84
N PRO A 159 -1.85 -13.82 11.63
CA PRO A 159 -3.10 -13.44 12.30
C PRO A 159 -2.93 -13.29 13.82
N GLY A 160 -3.45 -12.19 14.37
CA GLY A 160 -3.34 -11.86 15.81
C GLY A 160 -2.07 -11.09 16.20
N GLN A 161 -1.12 -10.88 15.29
CA GLN A 161 -0.06 -9.88 15.44
C GLN A 161 -0.54 -8.49 15.03
N ASN A 162 0.26 -7.46 15.30
CA ASN A 162 -0.06 -6.09 14.90
C ASN A 162 1.06 -5.41 14.10
N ILE A 163 0.70 -4.37 13.37
CA ILE A 163 1.63 -3.50 12.63
C ILE A 163 1.39 -2.03 12.94
N LEU A 164 2.45 -1.24 12.82
CA LEU A 164 2.40 0.22 13.00
C LEU A 164 2.21 0.93 11.65
N VAL A 165 1.18 1.75 11.54
CA VAL A 165 0.77 2.43 10.30
C VAL A 165 0.62 3.94 10.52
N PRO A 166 1.02 4.80 9.58
CA PRO A 166 0.89 6.25 9.75
C PRO A 166 -0.57 6.72 9.77
N ARG A 167 -0.84 7.75 10.57
CA ARG A 167 -2.10 8.51 10.60
C ARG A 167 -1.82 10.02 10.44
N PRO A 168 -2.32 10.65 9.36
CA PRO A 168 -2.99 10.03 8.20
C PRO A 168 -2.03 9.15 7.38
N GLY A 169 -2.57 8.18 6.64
CA GLY A 169 -1.77 7.23 5.86
C GLY A 169 -2.59 6.56 4.77
N PHE A 170 -1.90 5.98 3.78
CA PHE A 170 -2.55 5.31 2.65
C PHE A 170 -3.42 4.13 3.12
N SER A 171 -4.67 4.09 2.65
CA SER A 171 -5.70 3.16 3.17
C SER A 171 -5.41 1.68 2.90
N LEU A 172 -4.53 1.38 1.94
CA LEU A 172 -4.24 0.01 1.53
C LEU A 172 -3.59 -0.81 2.65
N TYR A 173 -2.72 -0.20 3.47
CA TYR A 173 -2.06 -0.90 4.58
C TYR A 173 -3.09 -1.53 5.52
N LYS A 174 -4.09 -0.73 5.93
CA LYS A 174 -5.18 -1.18 6.79
C LYS A 174 -6.05 -2.22 6.10
N THR A 175 -6.36 -2.03 4.82
CA THR A 175 -7.17 -2.97 4.03
C THR A 175 -6.51 -4.36 3.99
N LEU A 176 -5.21 -4.41 3.70
CA LEU A 176 -4.44 -5.65 3.60
C LEU A 176 -4.26 -6.32 4.97
N ALA A 177 -3.80 -5.57 5.98
CA ALA A 177 -3.57 -6.11 7.32
C ALA A 177 -4.83 -6.75 7.91
N LEU A 178 -5.97 -6.06 7.87
CA LEU A 178 -7.23 -6.59 8.39
C LEU A 178 -7.71 -7.84 7.63
N SER A 179 -7.48 -7.90 6.31
CA SER A 179 -7.79 -9.08 5.50
C SER A 179 -6.95 -10.30 5.90
N LEU A 180 -5.70 -10.07 6.32
CA LEU A 180 -4.77 -11.10 6.83
C LEU A 180 -5.01 -11.45 8.30
N GLY A 181 -5.97 -10.79 8.98
CA GLY A 181 -6.20 -10.98 10.41
C GLY A 181 -5.14 -10.30 11.30
N VAL A 182 -4.39 -9.35 10.75
CA VAL A 182 -3.37 -8.55 11.45
C VAL A 182 -4.01 -7.26 11.96
N GLU A 183 -3.74 -6.92 13.22
CA GLU A 183 -4.22 -5.70 13.85
C GLU A 183 -3.43 -4.47 13.40
N VAL A 184 -4.06 -3.30 13.40
CA VAL A 184 -3.46 -2.05 12.94
C VAL A 184 -3.39 -1.05 14.09
N LYS A 185 -2.18 -0.68 14.49
CA LYS A 185 -1.92 0.42 15.43
C LYS A 185 -1.48 1.66 14.66
N LEU A 186 -2.13 2.79 14.93
CA LEU A 186 -1.92 4.03 14.17
C LEU A 186 -0.99 4.98 14.94
N TYR A 187 0.21 5.23 14.42
CA TYR A 187 1.07 6.30 14.94
C TYR A 187 0.74 7.63 14.27
N ASN A 188 1.03 8.75 14.94
CA ASN A 188 0.61 10.07 14.47
C ASN A 188 1.69 10.73 13.62
N LEU A 189 1.27 11.46 12.60
CA LEU A 189 2.07 12.45 11.90
C LEU A 189 1.68 13.84 12.39
N ASN A 190 2.66 14.73 12.56
CA ASN A 190 2.43 16.06 13.11
C ASN A 190 2.33 17.13 11.99
N PRO A 191 1.13 17.67 11.70
CA PRO A 191 0.95 18.68 10.65
C PRO A 191 1.82 19.93 10.84
N GLU A 192 2.01 20.37 12.09
CA GLU A 192 2.79 21.57 12.45
C GLU A 192 4.31 21.35 12.29
N LYS A 193 4.74 20.11 12.01
CA LYS A 193 6.14 19.74 11.79
C LYS A 193 6.31 19.02 10.46
N SER A 194 5.68 19.54 9.40
CA SER A 194 5.77 18.99 8.04
C SER A 194 5.39 17.50 7.97
N TRP A 195 4.42 17.09 8.79
CA TRP A 195 3.96 15.72 8.93
C TRP A 195 5.04 14.72 9.40
N GLU A 196 6.09 15.18 10.10
CA GLU A 196 7.04 14.29 10.79
C GLU A 196 6.32 13.33 11.75
N ILE A 197 6.87 12.14 11.92
CA ILE A 197 6.35 11.12 12.84
C ILE A 197 6.47 11.61 14.28
N ASP A 198 5.40 11.46 15.06
CA ASP A 198 5.50 11.51 16.52
C ASP A 198 6.19 10.23 17.02
N LEU A 199 7.53 10.31 17.12
CA LEU A 199 8.38 9.18 17.47
C LEU A 199 8.08 8.63 18.87
N LYS A 200 7.68 9.49 19.82
CA LYS A 200 7.32 9.03 21.17
C LYS A 200 6.04 8.22 21.14
N HIS A 201 5.03 8.71 20.41
CA HIS A 201 3.78 7.97 20.22
C HIS A 201 4.03 6.66 19.46
N MET A 202 4.80 6.68 18.37
CA MET A 202 5.17 5.47 17.63
C MET A 202 5.85 4.43 18.52
N GLU A 203 6.85 4.84 19.30
CA GLU A 203 7.59 3.95 20.22
C GLU A 203 6.68 3.38 21.32
N SER A 204 5.73 4.18 21.85
CA SER A 204 4.80 3.73 22.90
C SER A 204 3.76 2.69 22.44
N LEU A 205 3.56 2.54 21.14
CA LEU A 205 2.59 1.59 20.58
C LEU A 205 3.20 0.21 20.32
N VAL A 206 4.53 0.09 20.33
CA VAL A 206 5.23 -1.18 20.14
C VAL A 206 4.95 -2.11 21.31
N ASP A 207 4.69 -3.38 21.01
CA ASP A 207 4.55 -4.48 21.96
C ASP A 207 5.22 -5.76 21.41
N ASP A 208 5.12 -6.85 22.19
CA ASP A 208 5.65 -8.18 21.86
C ASP A 208 5.03 -8.80 20.58
N LYS A 209 3.88 -8.30 20.14
CA LYS A 209 3.17 -8.75 18.94
C LYS A 209 3.40 -7.86 17.72
N THR A 210 4.19 -6.79 17.85
CA THR A 210 4.44 -5.85 16.76
C THR A 210 5.38 -6.47 15.73
N ALA A 211 4.83 -6.82 14.57
CA ALA A 211 5.53 -7.53 13.51
C ALA A 211 6.34 -6.61 12.60
N CYS A 212 5.85 -5.40 12.31
CA CYS A 212 6.58 -4.43 11.50
C CYS A 212 6.09 -2.98 11.71
N ILE A 213 6.96 -2.03 11.35
CA ILE A 213 6.62 -0.60 11.24
C ILE A 213 6.55 -0.24 9.76
N ILE A 214 5.42 0.31 9.30
CA ILE A 214 5.30 0.86 7.95
C ILE A 214 5.72 2.33 7.96
N ILE A 215 6.64 2.68 7.06
CA ILE A 215 7.05 4.07 6.79
C ILE A 215 6.71 4.37 5.33
N ASN A 216 5.92 5.41 5.08
CA ASN A 216 5.62 5.87 3.72
C ASN A 216 6.26 7.24 3.47
N ASN A 217 7.31 7.26 2.65
CA ASN A 217 8.10 8.45 2.35
C ASN A 217 8.62 8.41 0.90
N PRO A 218 8.28 9.39 0.04
CA PRO A 218 7.33 10.48 0.27
C PRO A 218 5.89 10.02 0.54
N SER A 219 5.14 10.83 1.29
CA SER A 219 3.84 10.42 1.85
C SER A 219 2.65 10.68 0.92
N ASN A 220 1.79 9.67 0.78
CA ASN A 220 0.38 9.83 0.44
C ASN A 220 -0.45 9.53 1.71
N PRO A 221 -1.24 10.48 2.24
CA PRO A 221 -1.77 11.68 1.56
C PRO A 221 -1.03 12.99 1.85
N CYS A 222 0.02 13.00 2.68
CA CYS A 222 0.53 14.24 3.25
C CYS A 222 1.36 15.09 2.28
N GLY A 223 1.90 14.49 1.21
CA GLY A 223 2.87 15.15 0.33
C GLY A 223 4.21 15.46 1.00
N SER A 224 4.45 14.94 2.21
CA SER A 224 5.66 15.19 2.98
C SER A 224 6.85 14.37 2.48
N VAL A 225 8.05 14.91 2.69
CA VAL A 225 9.34 14.26 2.45
C VAL A 225 10.16 14.40 3.73
N PHE A 226 10.52 13.28 4.35
CA PHE A 226 11.26 13.31 5.61
C PHE A 226 12.72 13.72 5.40
N SER A 227 13.21 14.54 6.32
CA SER A 227 14.63 14.91 6.37
C SER A 227 15.49 13.70 6.72
N LYS A 228 16.76 13.69 6.27
CA LYS A 228 17.76 12.69 6.67
C LYS A 228 17.83 12.50 8.19
N LYS A 229 17.81 13.61 8.93
CA LYS A 229 17.83 13.60 10.41
C LYS A 229 16.59 12.92 10.99
N HIS A 230 15.41 13.12 10.41
CA HIS A 230 14.19 12.47 10.87
C HIS A 230 14.21 10.96 10.56
N LEU A 231 14.63 10.58 9.35
CA LEU A 231 14.80 9.16 8.96
C LEU A 231 15.76 8.41 9.88
N GLN A 232 16.89 9.02 10.26
CA GLN A 232 17.83 8.45 11.23
C GLN A 232 17.20 8.25 12.62
N LYS A 233 16.31 9.15 13.05
CA LYS A 233 15.59 8.98 14.33
C LYS A 233 14.55 7.86 14.25
N ILE A 234 13.87 7.69 13.12
CA ILE A 234 12.95 6.56 12.87
C ILE A 234 13.73 5.24 12.99
N LEU A 235 14.87 5.14 12.31
CA LEU A 235 15.75 3.96 12.38
C LEU A 235 16.23 3.70 13.81
N ALA A 236 16.55 4.75 14.56
CA ALA A 236 16.95 4.60 15.96
C ALA A 236 15.83 4.01 16.84
N VAL A 237 14.55 4.38 16.61
CA VAL A 237 13.41 3.76 17.31
C VAL A 237 13.29 2.29 16.93
N ALA A 238 13.23 1.98 15.62
CA ALA A 238 13.10 0.60 15.14
C ALA A 238 14.24 -0.30 15.64
N SER A 239 15.47 0.22 15.68
CA SER A 239 16.62 -0.49 16.23
C SER A 239 16.50 -0.76 17.74
N ARG A 240 16.02 0.18 18.55
CA ARG A 240 15.84 -0.05 20.00
C ARG A 240 14.75 -1.06 20.30
N GLN A 241 13.73 -1.07 19.45
CA GLN A 241 12.54 -1.92 19.58
C GLN A 241 12.70 -3.28 18.88
N CYS A 242 13.79 -3.49 18.14
CA CYS A 242 14.05 -4.70 17.35
C CYS A 242 12.92 -5.05 16.35
N VAL A 243 12.29 -4.04 15.74
CA VAL A 243 11.18 -4.22 14.79
C VAL A 243 11.64 -3.88 13.37
N PRO A 244 11.39 -4.75 12.36
CA PRO A 244 11.73 -4.46 10.97
C PRO A 244 10.85 -3.34 10.39
N ILE A 245 11.34 -2.70 9.33
CA ILE A 245 10.59 -1.65 8.63
C ILE A 245 10.15 -2.13 7.24
N LEU A 246 8.87 -1.89 6.93
CA LEU A 246 8.35 -1.90 5.56
C LEU A 246 8.33 -0.45 5.06
N ALA A 247 9.24 -0.11 4.14
CA ALA A 247 9.36 1.22 3.57
C ALA A 247 8.61 1.31 2.24
N ASP A 248 7.46 2.00 2.21
CA ASP A 248 6.76 2.33 0.97
C ASP A 248 7.36 3.61 0.37
N GLU A 249 8.21 3.41 -0.62
CA GLU A 249 8.99 4.44 -1.33
C GLU A 249 8.52 4.56 -2.79
N ILE A 250 7.24 4.26 -3.07
CA ILE A 250 6.68 4.33 -4.44
C ILE A 250 6.75 5.73 -5.08
N TYR A 251 6.86 6.78 -4.26
CA TYR A 251 7.09 8.16 -4.68
C TYR A 251 8.57 8.56 -4.61
N GLY A 252 9.49 7.61 -4.45
CA GLY A 252 10.93 7.86 -4.43
C GLY A 252 11.36 8.70 -5.63
N ASP A 253 12.21 9.70 -5.37
CA ASP A 253 12.67 10.72 -6.32
C ASP A 253 11.57 11.60 -6.95
N MET A 254 10.31 11.51 -6.51
CA MET A 254 9.26 12.48 -6.85
C MET A 254 9.21 13.62 -5.82
N VAL A 255 10.29 14.40 -5.73
CA VAL A 255 10.46 15.46 -4.73
C VAL A 255 10.69 16.83 -5.37
N PHE A 256 10.18 17.89 -4.72
CA PHE A 256 10.33 19.29 -5.15
C PHE A 256 11.57 19.96 -4.51
N GLU A 257 12.02 21.10 -5.06
CA GLU A 257 13.30 21.80 -4.77
C GLU A 257 13.73 21.93 -3.30
N TYR A 258 12.82 21.94 -2.33
CA TYR A 258 13.15 22.16 -0.91
C TYR A 258 13.59 20.89 -0.14
N GLY A 259 13.82 19.77 -0.83
CA GLY A 259 14.38 18.57 -0.22
C GLY A 259 14.99 17.61 -1.22
N ALA A 260 16.03 16.87 -0.79
CA ALA A 260 16.47 15.69 -1.51
C ALA A 260 15.72 14.47 -0.94
N PHE A 261 15.18 13.62 -1.83
CA PHE A 261 14.73 12.30 -1.40
C PHE A 261 15.91 11.54 -0.79
N GLN A 262 15.65 10.82 0.29
CA GLN A 262 16.59 9.89 0.89
C GLN A 262 15.86 8.58 1.07
N ALA A 263 16.31 7.55 0.35
CA ALA A 263 15.86 6.20 0.63
C ALA A 263 16.24 5.83 2.06
N LEU A 264 15.38 5.07 2.75
CA LEU A 264 15.58 4.72 4.14
C LEU A 264 16.73 3.73 4.32
N ALA A 265 16.88 2.77 3.41
CA ALA A 265 17.83 1.67 3.54
C ALA A 265 19.31 2.08 3.57
N PRO A 266 19.79 3.02 2.71
CA PRO A 266 21.15 3.56 2.80
C PRO A 266 21.50 4.19 4.16
N LEU A 267 20.50 4.65 4.92
CA LEU A 267 20.70 5.25 6.25
C LEU A 267 20.74 4.20 7.37
N SER A 268 20.35 2.95 7.10
CA SER A 268 20.28 1.88 8.09
C SER A 268 21.60 1.10 8.19
N THR A 269 22.05 0.86 9.42
CA THR A 269 23.23 0.03 9.72
C THR A 269 22.86 -1.31 10.36
N ASN A 270 21.70 -1.43 11.01
CA ASN A 270 21.30 -2.61 11.77
C ASN A 270 19.80 -2.93 11.74
N VAL A 271 18.97 -2.09 11.11
CA VAL A 271 17.53 -2.34 10.97
C VAL A 271 17.29 -2.99 9.60
N PRO A 272 16.70 -4.19 9.54
CA PRO A 272 16.35 -4.83 8.29
C PRO A 272 15.11 -4.17 7.68
N ILE A 273 15.14 -3.91 6.37
CA ILE A 273 14.12 -3.14 5.66
C ILE A 273 13.66 -3.89 4.41
N LEU A 274 12.34 -3.98 4.22
CA LEU A 274 11.75 -4.28 2.91
C LEU A 274 11.28 -2.97 2.29
N SER A 275 11.94 -2.53 1.22
CA SER A 275 11.52 -1.33 0.47
C SER A 275 10.60 -1.74 -0.68
N CYS A 276 9.48 -1.04 -0.85
CA CYS A 276 8.53 -1.23 -1.94
C CYS A 276 8.53 -0.05 -2.91
N GLY A 277 8.58 -0.34 -4.20
CA GLY A 277 8.59 0.65 -5.27
C GLY A 277 7.93 0.15 -6.55
N GLY A 278 8.00 0.94 -7.62
CA GLY A 278 7.42 0.56 -8.91
C GLY A 278 7.34 1.68 -9.94
N LEU A 279 6.88 1.32 -11.14
CA LEU A 279 6.72 2.26 -12.26
C LEU A 279 5.48 3.17 -12.12
N ALA A 280 4.57 2.82 -11.22
CA ALA A 280 3.20 3.35 -11.20
C ALA A 280 3.10 4.88 -11.05
N LYS A 281 4.05 5.51 -10.35
CA LYS A 281 4.00 6.94 -10.03
C LYS A 281 5.05 7.71 -10.80
N ARG A 282 6.33 7.39 -10.60
CA ARG A 282 7.44 8.11 -11.24
C ARG A 282 7.47 8.00 -12.77
N TRP A 283 6.99 6.90 -13.34
CA TRP A 283 6.87 6.71 -14.79
C TRP A 283 5.43 6.89 -15.31
N LEU A 284 4.49 7.32 -14.47
CA LEU A 284 3.11 7.66 -14.89
C LEU A 284 2.35 6.51 -15.60
N VAL A 285 2.63 5.26 -15.22
CA VAL A 285 1.99 4.05 -15.80
C VAL A 285 1.33 3.16 -14.73
N PRO A 286 0.41 3.70 -13.89
CA PRO A 286 -0.18 2.96 -12.77
C PRO A 286 -0.94 1.69 -13.19
N GLY A 287 -1.50 1.69 -14.40
CA GLY A 287 -2.23 0.57 -14.99
C GLY A 287 -1.35 -0.61 -15.43
N TRP A 288 -0.04 -0.44 -15.58
CA TRP A 288 0.86 -1.51 -16.07
C TRP A 288 1.24 -2.53 -15.00
N ARG A 289 0.94 -2.23 -13.73
CA ARG A 289 1.10 -3.15 -12.60
C ARG A 289 2.52 -3.73 -12.49
N MET A 290 3.53 -2.87 -12.53
CA MET A 290 4.93 -3.26 -12.27
C MET A 290 5.46 -2.60 -11.01
N GLY A 291 5.85 -3.41 -10.04
CA GLY A 291 6.46 -3.00 -8.79
C GLY A 291 7.52 -3.99 -8.33
N TRP A 292 8.17 -3.70 -7.23
CA TRP A 292 9.21 -4.56 -6.67
C TRP A 292 9.32 -4.43 -5.15
N ILE A 293 9.83 -5.50 -4.55
CA ILE A 293 10.39 -5.51 -3.19
C ILE A 293 11.91 -5.50 -3.33
N LEU A 294 12.57 -4.61 -2.59
CA LEU A 294 14.01 -4.59 -2.38
C LEU A 294 14.28 -5.05 -0.95
N VAL A 295 15.04 -6.13 -0.79
CA VAL A 295 15.36 -6.74 0.50
C VAL A 295 16.68 -6.18 1.01
N HIS A 296 16.60 -5.24 1.94
CA HIS A 296 17.76 -4.66 2.61
C HIS A 296 17.96 -5.31 3.97
N ASP A 297 18.52 -6.51 3.96
CA ASP A 297 18.82 -7.23 5.18
C ASP A 297 20.10 -6.69 5.84
N ARG A 298 20.09 -6.58 7.17
CA ARG A 298 21.22 -6.15 7.97
C ARG A 298 21.48 -7.22 9.02
N LYS A 299 22.74 -7.67 9.11
CA LYS A 299 23.17 -8.68 10.09
C LYS A 299 22.40 -10.01 10.00
N ASP A 300 21.94 -10.39 8.80
CA ASP A 300 21.21 -11.64 8.55
C ASP A 300 19.95 -11.80 9.40
N ILE A 301 19.31 -10.68 9.79
CA ILE A 301 18.11 -10.71 10.66
C ILE A 301 16.91 -11.27 9.89
N PHE A 302 16.75 -10.91 8.61
CA PHE A 302 15.76 -11.57 7.76
C PHE A 302 16.24 -12.96 7.33
N GLY A 303 17.52 -13.06 7.00
CA GLY A 303 18.16 -14.30 6.61
C GLY A 303 17.47 -15.01 5.44
N LYS A 304 17.66 -16.32 5.35
CA LYS A 304 17.02 -17.15 4.32
C LYS A 304 15.52 -17.31 4.54
N GLU A 305 15.07 -17.29 5.79
CA GLU A 305 13.69 -17.60 6.15
C GLU A 305 12.70 -16.62 5.50
N ILE A 306 12.93 -15.32 5.64
CA ILE A 306 12.08 -14.29 5.01
C ILE A 306 12.20 -14.31 3.49
N ARG A 307 13.41 -14.52 2.95
CA ARG A 307 13.64 -14.58 1.49
C ARG A 307 12.88 -15.74 0.86
N GLU A 308 12.99 -16.93 1.44
CA GLU A 308 12.25 -18.11 1.00
C GLU A 308 10.74 -17.94 1.20
N GLY A 309 10.32 -17.30 2.29
CA GLY A 309 8.92 -16.94 2.52
C GLY A 309 8.36 -16.09 1.38
N LEU A 310 9.08 -15.03 0.98
CA LEU A 310 8.68 -14.18 -0.15
C LEU A 310 8.66 -14.95 -1.48
N VAL A 311 9.65 -15.84 -1.72
CA VAL A 311 9.67 -16.71 -2.91
C VAL A 311 8.44 -17.61 -2.93
N ARG A 312 8.12 -18.30 -1.84
CA ARG A 312 6.93 -19.16 -1.71
C ARG A 312 5.63 -18.37 -1.93
N LEU A 313 5.51 -17.19 -1.33
CA LEU A 313 4.32 -16.35 -1.50
C LEU A 313 4.17 -15.82 -2.93
N SER A 314 5.28 -15.49 -3.62
CA SER A 314 5.25 -15.02 -5.01
C SER A 314 4.64 -16.05 -5.97
N GLN A 315 4.78 -17.35 -5.67
CA GLN A 315 4.25 -18.45 -6.49
C GLN A 315 2.72 -18.52 -6.52
N ARG A 316 2.03 -17.81 -5.60
CA ARG A 316 0.55 -17.77 -5.55
C ARG A 316 -0.08 -17.08 -6.76
N ILE A 317 0.55 -16.00 -7.25
CA ILE A 317 0.03 -15.15 -8.34
C ILE A 317 0.98 -15.11 -9.54
N LEU A 318 2.21 -15.64 -9.40
CA LEU A 318 3.17 -15.84 -10.50
C LEU A 318 3.76 -14.54 -11.09
N GLY A 319 3.86 -13.49 -10.27
CA GLY A 319 4.56 -12.25 -10.64
C GLY A 319 3.79 -11.33 -11.60
N PRO A 320 4.44 -10.26 -12.10
CA PRO A 320 3.83 -9.28 -13.00
C PRO A 320 3.94 -9.66 -14.48
N CYS A 321 3.23 -8.91 -15.33
CA CYS A 321 3.26 -9.06 -16.80
C CYS A 321 4.70 -9.11 -17.35
N THR A 322 5.01 -10.18 -18.08
CA THR A 322 6.35 -10.47 -18.61
C THR A 322 6.80 -9.48 -19.67
N ILE A 323 5.89 -8.91 -20.46
CA ILE A 323 6.20 -7.82 -21.40
C ILE A 323 6.76 -6.61 -20.66
N VAL A 324 6.11 -6.19 -19.57
CA VAL A 324 6.61 -5.06 -18.76
C VAL A 324 7.96 -5.41 -18.12
N GLN A 325 8.17 -6.67 -17.71
CA GLN A 325 9.47 -7.12 -17.21
C GLN A 325 10.57 -7.02 -18.28
N GLY A 326 10.27 -7.43 -19.51
CA GLY A 326 11.19 -7.35 -20.64
C GLY A 326 11.54 -5.92 -21.04
N ALA A 327 10.61 -4.99 -20.85
CA ALA A 327 10.80 -3.56 -21.10
C ALA A 327 11.65 -2.85 -20.02
N LEU A 328 11.86 -3.45 -18.84
CA LEU A 328 12.51 -2.76 -17.70
C LEU A 328 13.91 -2.24 -18.00
N ASP A 329 14.73 -2.99 -18.74
CA ASP A 329 16.10 -2.55 -19.07
C ASP A 329 16.10 -1.22 -19.84
N HIS A 330 15.25 -1.14 -20.86
CA HIS A 330 15.10 0.05 -21.69
C HIS A 330 14.46 1.19 -20.88
N ILE A 331 13.36 0.93 -20.16
CA ILE A 331 12.69 1.93 -19.32
C ILE A 331 13.69 2.58 -18.35
N MET A 332 14.46 1.76 -17.61
CA MET A 332 15.36 2.28 -16.58
C MET A 332 16.57 3.02 -17.14
N LYS A 333 17.07 2.63 -18.32
CA LYS A 333 18.29 3.21 -18.89
C LYS A 333 18.05 4.36 -19.86
N ARG A 334 16.91 4.37 -20.56
CA ARG A 334 16.67 5.30 -21.68
C ARG A 334 15.62 6.35 -21.43
N THR A 335 14.77 6.18 -20.41
CA THR A 335 13.86 7.28 -20.01
C THR A 335 14.71 8.50 -19.65
N PRO A 336 14.58 9.62 -20.37
CA PRO A 336 15.51 10.72 -20.24
C PRO A 336 15.28 11.51 -18.96
N GLN A 337 16.34 12.13 -18.43
CA GLN A 337 16.25 12.87 -17.17
C GLN A 337 15.21 14.02 -17.23
N HIS A 338 15.11 14.69 -18.39
CA HIS A 338 14.17 15.79 -18.59
C HIS A 338 12.70 15.35 -18.45
N PHE A 339 12.34 14.07 -18.66
CA PHE A 339 10.99 13.59 -18.40
C PHE A 339 10.62 13.72 -16.91
N TYR A 340 11.52 13.31 -16.02
CA TYR A 340 11.30 13.42 -14.58
C TYR A 340 11.27 14.89 -14.15
N GLU A 341 12.20 15.71 -14.64
CA GLU A 341 12.25 17.14 -14.37
C GLU A 341 10.98 17.87 -14.85
N ASN A 342 10.53 17.57 -16.07
CA ASN A 342 9.30 18.13 -16.64
C ASN A 342 8.06 17.71 -15.85
N THR A 343 8.01 16.47 -15.38
CA THR A 343 6.92 15.99 -14.52
C THR A 343 6.85 16.80 -13.22
N ILE A 344 7.99 16.99 -12.55
CA ILE A 344 8.08 17.78 -11.31
C ILE A 344 7.76 19.26 -11.57
N ASN A 345 8.29 19.84 -12.66
CA ASN A 345 8.04 21.22 -13.06
C ASN A 345 6.57 21.47 -13.42
N PHE A 346 5.92 20.53 -14.12
CA PHE A 346 4.51 20.62 -14.44
C PHE A 346 3.65 20.68 -13.17
N ILE A 347 3.96 19.84 -12.19
CA ILE A 347 3.28 19.85 -10.89
C ILE A 347 3.58 21.15 -10.13
N LYS A 348 4.79 21.70 -10.25
CA LYS A 348 5.22 22.96 -9.60
C LYS A 348 4.57 24.22 -10.18
N VAL A 349 4.62 24.44 -11.49
CA VAL A 349 4.20 25.70 -12.14
C VAL A 349 2.74 26.02 -11.84
N ARG A 350 1.89 24.99 -11.73
CA ARG A 350 0.47 25.16 -11.37
C ARG A 350 0.23 25.46 -9.89
N LEU A 351 1.21 25.28 -9.00
CA LEU A 351 1.13 25.71 -7.60
C LEU A 351 1.44 27.20 -7.42
N HIS A 352 2.23 27.80 -8.32
CA HIS A 352 2.68 29.20 -8.18
C HIS A 352 1.80 30.20 -8.96
N GLN A 353 1.16 29.78 -10.06
CA GLN A 353 0.23 30.62 -10.83
C GLN A 353 -1.05 31.03 -10.06
N HIS A 354 -1.26 30.53 -8.84
CA HIS A 354 -2.37 30.92 -7.97
C HIS A 354 -1.98 31.84 -6.80
N LYS A 355 -0.70 32.20 -6.65
CA LYS A 355 -0.29 33.19 -5.62
C LYS A 355 -0.54 34.65 -6.04
N ASP A 356 -0.71 34.92 -7.32
CA ASP A 356 -0.95 36.27 -7.86
C ASP A 356 -2.45 36.59 -8.03
N LEU A 357 -3.34 35.85 -7.35
CA LEU A 357 -4.81 36.03 -7.39
C LEU A 357 -5.41 36.47 -6.04
N HIS A 358 -4.59 37.02 -5.13
CA HIS A 358 -5.06 37.60 -3.86
C HIS A 358 -4.57 39.04 -3.67
#